data_AF-A0A0X8NYQ0-F1
#
_entry.id   AF-A0A0X8NYQ0-F1
#
_cell.length_a   1.000
_cell.length_b   1.000
_cell.length_c   1.000
_cell.angle_alpha   90.00
_cell.angle_beta   90.00
_cell.angle_gamma   90.00
#
_symmetry.space_group_name_H-M   'P 1'
#
loop_
_entity.id
_entity.type
_entity.pdbx_description
1 polymer ?
#
loop_
_entity_poly.entity_id
_entity_poly.type
_entity_poly.pdbx_seq_one_letter_code
_entity_poly.pdbx_strand_id
1 'polypeptide(L)'
;MQSTKKKMLVRLVGLALACGATIASAQSSQGTQGGVSLHYGIGDHYQRLTLNYETPSIWTYQFGGNWGRLDLTPEFGASYWWADGDRSPSSVWQLNAIPMFRWWTGERFYLEAGIGATVFSRTRFADENISTAFQFGDHVGLGFLLTPNNRIGVRYSHFSNASIKRPNPGLDMVQLTYTYQF
;
A
#
# COMPACT_ATOMS: atom_id res chain seq x y z
N MET A 1 -2.18 -30.25 -15.03
CA MET A 1 -3.14 -29.61 -14.09
C MET A 1 -2.59 -28.30 -13.48
N GLN A 2 -1.78 -27.53 -14.22
CA GLN A 2 -1.15 -26.26 -13.76
C GLN A 2 -1.65 -25.01 -14.51
N SER A 3 -2.47 -25.17 -15.56
CA SER A 3 -2.93 -24.08 -16.42
C SER A 3 -4.13 -23.31 -15.86
N THR A 4 -4.88 -23.90 -14.92
CA THR A 4 -6.17 -23.37 -14.46
C THR A 4 -6.04 -22.28 -13.38
N LYS A 5 -4.94 -22.27 -12.60
CA LYS A 5 -4.75 -21.29 -11.51
C LYS A 5 -4.39 -19.88 -12.02
N LYS A 6 -3.71 -19.77 -13.16
CA LYS A 6 -3.30 -18.48 -13.76
C LYS A 6 -4.48 -17.69 -14.34
N LYS A 7 -5.60 -18.35 -14.66
CA LYS A 7 -6.80 -17.71 -15.23
C LYS A 7 -7.78 -17.17 -14.18
N MET A 8 -7.54 -17.45 -12.90
CA MET A 8 -8.41 -16.96 -11.81
C MET A 8 -7.97 -15.58 -11.28
N LEU A 9 -6.70 -15.21 -11.48
CA LEU A 9 -6.15 -13.92 -11.03
C LEU A 9 -6.61 -12.73 -11.91
N VAL A 10 -6.98 -12.97 -13.16
CA VAL A 10 -7.46 -11.92 -14.10
C VAL A 10 -8.97 -11.63 -13.92
N ARG A 11 -9.69 -12.42 -13.13
CA ARG A 11 -11.15 -12.26 -12.94
C ARG A 11 -11.57 -11.53 -11.66
N LEU A 12 -10.65 -11.22 -10.74
CA LEU A 12 -10.96 -10.40 -9.55
C LEU A 12 -10.77 -8.90 -9.76
N VAL A 13 -10.20 -8.47 -10.89
CA VAL A 13 -10.05 -7.03 -11.26
C VAL A 13 -11.34 -6.46 -11.87
N GLY A 14 -12.35 -7.31 -12.16
CA GLY A 14 -13.47 -6.95 -13.03
C GLY A 14 -14.81 -6.64 -12.38
N LEU A 15 -14.94 -6.53 -11.05
CA LEU A 15 -16.26 -6.32 -10.44
C LEU A 15 -16.24 -5.43 -9.20
N ALA A 16 -16.01 -4.13 -9.40
CA ALA A 16 -16.29 -3.11 -8.38
C ALA A 16 -16.73 -1.76 -9.01
N LEU A 17 -17.47 -1.80 -10.11
CA LEU A 17 -18.04 -0.61 -10.77
C LEU A 17 -19.54 -0.80 -11.01
N ALA A 18 -20.32 -0.85 -9.94
CA ALA A 18 -21.76 -0.55 -9.98
C ALA A 18 -22.35 -0.45 -8.57
N CYS A 19 -22.03 0.61 -7.83
CA CYS A 19 -22.91 1.09 -6.77
C CYS A 19 -22.98 2.62 -6.86
N GLY A 20 -23.94 3.09 -7.65
CA GLY A 20 -24.41 4.45 -7.57
C GLY A 20 -25.04 4.69 -6.21
N ALA A 21 -24.40 5.52 -5.40
CA ALA A 21 -25.02 6.21 -4.28
C ALA A 21 -24.39 7.60 -4.19
N THR A 22 -25.16 8.58 -4.69
CA THR A 22 -24.93 10.00 -4.49
C THR A 22 -24.99 10.29 -2.99
N ILE A 23 -23.81 10.45 -2.39
CA ILE A 23 -23.65 11.11 -1.10
C ILE A 23 -22.59 12.18 -1.34
N ALA A 24 -23.00 13.30 -1.92
CA ALA A 24 -22.12 14.45 -2.07
C ALA A 24 -21.80 14.98 -0.66
N SER A 25 -20.76 14.44 -0.05
CA SER A 25 -20.03 15.10 1.01
C SER A 25 -18.88 15.81 0.31
N ALA A 26 -19.05 17.10 0.04
CA ALA A 26 -17.95 17.95 -0.39
C ALA A 26 -16.85 17.81 0.65
N GLN A 27 -15.77 17.11 0.29
CA GLN A 27 -14.60 17.02 1.16
C GLN A 27 -14.06 18.45 1.26
N SER A 28 -13.85 18.94 2.49
CA SER A 28 -13.29 20.26 2.72
C SER A 28 -12.00 20.41 1.91
N SER A 29 -11.68 21.64 1.49
CA SER A 29 -10.40 21.98 0.85
C SER A 29 -9.17 21.78 1.75
N GLN A 30 -9.35 21.14 2.90
CA GLN A 30 -8.33 20.83 3.87
C GLN A 30 -7.94 19.36 3.67
N GLY A 31 -6.63 19.09 3.74
CA GLY A 31 -6.08 17.78 3.39
C GLY A 31 -6.68 16.62 4.19
N THR A 32 -6.36 15.41 3.73
CA THR A 32 -6.79 14.15 4.35
C THR A 32 -6.56 14.14 5.87
N GLN A 33 -7.56 13.67 6.62
CA GLN A 33 -7.52 13.48 8.08
C GLN A 33 -6.55 12.35 8.47
N GLY A 34 -6.18 12.31 9.75
CA GLY A 34 -5.42 11.20 10.32
C GLY A 34 -6.24 9.92 10.35
N GLY A 35 -5.58 8.77 10.39
CA GLY A 35 -6.28 7.49 10.34
C GLY A 35 -5.43 6.29 10.69
N VAL A 36 -6.08 5.13 10.70
CA VAL A 36 -5.46 3.83 10.85
C VAL A 36 -5.85 2.96 9.66
N SER A 37 -4.87 2.22 9.12
CA SER A 37 -5.10 1.38 7.94
C SER A 37 -4.63 -0.04 8.15
N LEU A 38 -5.40 -0.98 7.59
CA LEU A 38 -5.11 -2.40 7.56
C LEU A 38 -4.91 -2.83 6.12
N HIS A 39 -3.74 -3.38 5.81
CA HIS A 39 -3.41 -3.84 4.47
C HIS A 39 -3.15 -5.34 4.46
N TYR A 40 -3.72 -6.03 3.47
CA TYR A 40 -3.46 -7.44 3.22
C TYR A 40 -2.83 -7.61 1.85
N GLY A 41 -1.59 -8.11 1.83
CA GLY A 41 -0.74 -8.25 0.65
C GLY A 41 -0.51 -9.70 0.25
N ILE A 42 -0.48 -9.93 -1.05
CA ILE A 42 -0.14 -11.21 -1.67
C ILE A 42 1.02 -10.96 -2.65
N GLY A 43 2.13 -11.65 -2.42
CA GLY A 43 3.25 -11.77 -3.35
C GLY A 43 3.29 -13.15 -4.00
N ASP A 44 4.43 -13.51 -4.60
CA ASP A 44 4.57 -14.77 -5.34
C ASP A 44 4.43 -16.01 -4.44
N HIS A 45 5.12 -15.99 -3.30
CA HIS A 45 5.25 -17.12 -2.37
C HIS A 45 5.13 -16.72 -0.91
N TYR A 46 4.58 -15.54 -0.66
CA TYR A 46 4.44 -14.97 0.66
C TYR A 46 3.26 -14.02 0.70
N GLN A 47 2.77 -13.76 1.91
CA GLN A 47 1.75 -12.78 2.18
C GLN A 47 2.20 -11.84 3.30
N ARG A 48 1.50 -10.71 3.40
CA ARG A 48 1.82 -9.64 4.34
C ARG A 48 0.54 -9.09 4.95
N LEU A 49 0.56 -8.86 6.26
CA LEU A 49 -0.46 -8.11 6.97
C LEU A 49 0.19 -6.89 7.59
N THR A 50 -0.37 -5.71 7.37
CA THR A 50 0.19 -4.45 7.86
C THR A 50 -0.86 -3.64 8.58
N LEU A 51 -0.48 -3.11 9.74
CA LEU A 51 -1.20 -2.05 10.43
C LEU A 51 -0.39 -0.77 10.30
N ASN A 52 -0.99 0.30 9.77
CA ASN A 52 -0.37 1.61 9.71
C ASN A 52 -1.18 2.66 10.46
N TYR A 53 -0.47 3.65 10.95
CA TYR A 53 -0.98 4.97 11.28
C TYR A 53 -0.71 5.90 10.10
N GLU A 54 -1.75 6.56 9.60
CA GLU A 54 -1.65 7.62 8.60
C GLU A 54 -1.79 8.96 9.32
N THR A 55 -0.83 9.87 9.14
CA THR A 55 -0.96 11.21 9.73
C THR A 55 -2.08 12.00 9.05
N PRO A 56 -2.55 13.10 9.65
CA PRO A 56 -3.18 14.15 8.86
C PRO A 56 -2.24 14.64 7.76
N SER A 57 -2.79 15.23 6.71
CA SER A 57 -1.98 15.83 5.64
C SER A 57 -1.10 16.93 6.22
N ILE A 58 0.21 16.78 6.04
CA ILE A 58 1.20 17.76 6.52
C ILE A 58 1.51 18.82 5.47
N TRP A 59 1.13 18.56 4.22
CA TRP A 59 1.19 19.50 3.11
C TRP A 59 0.09 19.16 2.11
N THR A 60 -0.52 20.19 1.54
CA THR A 60 -1.56 20.08 0.51
C THR A 60 -1.31 21.12 -0.56
N TYR A 61 -1.40 20.71 -1.81
CA TYR A 61 -1.37 21.59 -2.97
C TYR A 61 -2.65 21.44 -3.79
N GLN A 62 -3.37 22.55 -3.96
CA GLN A 62 -4.57 22.61 -4.78
C GLN A 62 -4.18 22.93 -6.22
N PHE A 63 -4.48 22.02 -7.16
CA PHE A 63 -4.30 22.31 -8.58
C PHE A 63 -5.40 23.28 -9.06
N GLY A 64 -5.04 24.14 -10.01
CA GLY A 64 -6.03 25.01 -10.68
C GLY A 64 -7.00 24.22 -11.55
N GLY A 65 -8.23 24.72 -11.70
CA GLY A 65 -9.27 24.04 -12.48
C GLY A 65 -9.77 22.75 -11.82
N ASN A 66 -10.08 21.74 -12.65
CA ASN A 66 -10.68 20.47 -12.20
C ASN A 66 -9.65 19.35 -11.94
N TRP A 67 -8.37 19.70 -11.72
CA TRP A 67 -7.29 18.73 -11.49
C TRP A 67 -7.21 18.25 -10.03
N GLY A 68 -8.02 18.80 -9.13
CA GLY A 68 -8.12 18.33 -7.74
C GLY A 68 -6.96 18.79 -6.85
N ARG A 69 -6.51 17.97 -5.90
CA ARG A 69 -5.46 18.31 -4.92
C ARG A 69 -4.44 17.20 -4.71
N LEU A 70 -3.22 17.56 -4.33
CA LEU A 70 -2.16 16.65 -3.92
C LEU A 70 -1.90 16.81 -2.43
N ASP A 71 -2.10 15.75 -1.66
CA ASP A 71 -1.79 15.69 -0.24
C ASP A 71 -0.48 14.93 -0.01
N LEU A 72 0.30 15.34 1.00
CA LEU A 72 1.40 14.57 1.56
C LEU A 72 1.00 14.05 2.94
N THR A 73 0.96 12.73 3.05
CA THR A 73 0.57 12.00 4.26
C THR A 73 1.62 10.95 4.61
N PRO A 74 2.50 11.22 5.58
CA PRO A 74 3.34 10.18 6.16
C PRO A 74 2.53 8.99 6.70
N GLU A 75 3.01 7.78 6.39
CA GLU A 75 2.54 6.53 6.96
C GLU A 75 3.63 5.90 7.82
N PHE A 76 3.24 5.38 8.98
CA PHE A 76 4.10 4.61 9.86
C PHE A 76 3.42 3.30 10.19
N GLY A 77 4.11 2.17 10.10
CA GLY A 77 3.46 0.90 10.35
C GLY A 77 4.36 -0.27 10.67
N ALA A 78 3.71 -1.34 11.10
CA ALA A 78 4.32 -2.62 11.39
C ALA A 78 3.64 -3.69 10.52
N SER A 79 4.45 -4.59 9.96
CA SER A 79 3.98 -5.65 9.08
C SER A 79 4.51 -7.00 9.52
N TYR A 80 3.65 -8.00 9.46
CA TYR A 80 4.03 -9.40 9.58
C TYR A 80 3.97 -10.06 8.21
N TRP A 81 5.04 -10.74 7.86
CA TRP A 81 5.18 -11.48 6.61
C TRP A 81 5.25 -12.97 6.90
N TRP A 82 4.60 -13.78 6.08
CA TRP A 82 4.72 -15.23 6.15
C TRP A 82 4.83 -15.83 4.75
N ALA A 83 5.67 -16.85 4.63
CA ALA A 83 5.96 -17.54 3.39
C ALA A 83 5.11 -18.81 3.27
N ASP A 84 4.77 -19.18 2.04
CA ASP A 84 4.06 -20.42 1.75
C ASP A 84 4.99 -21.64 1.90
N GLY A 85 4.43 -22.76 2.33
CA GLY A 85 5.13 -24.05 2.35
C GLY A 85 6.21 -24.15 3.45
N ASP A 86 7.33 -24.77 3.10
CA ASP A 86 8.47 -25.07 3.98
C ASP A 86 9.63 -24.06 3.85
N ARG A 87 9.38 -22.92 3.19
CA ARG A 87 10.39 -21.87 2.96
C ARG A 87 10.95 -21.30 4.26
N SER A 88 12.24 -20.95 4.25
CA SER A 88 12.96 -20.52 5.45
C SER A 88 13.78 -19.24 5.24
N PRO A 89 13.72 -18.26 6.16
CA PRO A 89 12.76 -18.15 7.25
C PRO A 89 11.32 -18.02 6.75
N SER A 90 10.39 -18.70 7.43
CA SER A 90 8.96 -18.70 7.06
C SER A 90 8.23 -17.41 7.45
N SER A 91 8.84 -16.57 8.28
CA SER A 91 8.25 -15.29 8.68
C SER A 91 9.29 -14.23 9.05
N VAL A 92 8.89 -12.97 8.90
CA VAL A 92 9.70 -11.80 9.25
C VAL A 92 8.80 -10.63 9.65
N TRP A 93 9.30 -9.78 10.54
CA TRP A 93 8.66 -8.51 10.91
C TRP A 93 9.29 -7.38 10.12
N GLN A 94 8.48 -6.38 9.77
CA GLN A 94 8.93 -5.18 9.07
C GLN A 94 8.33 -3.93 9.71
N LEU A 95 9.15 -2.91 9.95
CA LEU A 95 8.68 -1.56 10.28
C LEU A 95 8.82 -0.66 9.05
N ASN A 96 7.91 0.29 8.88
CA ASN A 96 7.92 1.23 7.76
C ASN A 96 7.67 2.67 8.21
N ALA A 97 8.26 3.61 7.47
CA ALA A 97 8.04 5.04 7.56
C ALA A 97 8.11 5.62 6.14
N ILE A 98 6.96 5.94 5.55
CA ILE A 98 6.83 6.23 4.12
C ILE A 98 6.04 7.53 3.91
N PRO A 99 6.63 8.56 3.26
CA PRO A 99 5.87 9.70 2.80
C PRO A 99 4.98 9.27 1.62
N MET A 100 3.66 9.31 1.80
CA MET A 100 2.71 9.01 0.72
C MET A 100 2.17 10.31 0.13
N PHE A 101 2.34 10.46 -1.18
CA PHE A 101 1.64 11.47 -1.95
C PHE A 101 0.31 10.91 -2.42
N ARG A 102 -0.78 11.65 -2.20
CA ARG A 102 -2.14 11.29 -2.61
C ARG A 102 -2.72 12.37 -3.49
N TRP A 103 -2.86 12.04 -4.77
CA TRP A 103 -3.52 12.90 -5.72
C TRP A 103 -5.01 12.58 -5.78
N TRP A 104 -5.82 13.45 -5.18
CA TRP A 104 -7.27 13.43 -5.24
C TRP A 104 -7.72 14.10 -6.54
N THR A 105 -8.18 13.32 -7.52
CA THR A 105 -8.66 13.85 -8.81
C THR A 105 -10.11 14.36 -8.73
N GLY A 106 -10.76 14.18 -7.58
CA GLY A 106 -12.12 14.60 -7.27
C GLY A 106 -12.40 14.41 -5.79
N GLU A 107 -13.68 14.29 -5.41
CA GLU A 107 -14.07 14.19 -3.99
C GLU A 107 -13.81 12.83 -3.35
N ARG A 108 -13.64 11.77 -4.15
CA ARG A 108 -13.59 10.39 -3.63
C ARG A 108 -12.47 9.53 -4.16
N PHE A 109 -12.07 9.73 -5.41
CA PHE A 109 -11.02 8.93 -6.03
C PHE A 109 -9.66 9.57 -5.84
N TYR A 110 -8.66 8.76 -5.53
CA TYR A 110 -7.28 9.19 -5.47
C TYR A 110 -6.32 8.18 -6.08
N LEU A 111 -5.21 8.69 -6.59
CA LEU A 111 -4.01 7.95 -6.91
C LEU A 111 -2.99 8.20 -5.80
N GLU A 112 -2.18 7.20 -5.45
CA GLU A 112 -1.14 7.37 -4.44
C GLU A 112 0.20 6.80 -4.90
N ALA A 113 1.27 7.45 -4.46
CA ALA A 113 2.63 6.97 -4.65
C ALA A 113 3.51 7.41 -3.48
N GLY A 114 4.47 6.59 -3.10
CA GLY A 114 5.41 6.90 -2.02
C GLY A 114 6.66 6.05 -2.09
N ILE A 115 7.77 6.62 -1.64
CA ILE A 115 9.06 5.95 -1.53
C ILE A 115 9.58 6.27 -0.14
N GLY A 116 9.88 5.25 0.65
CA GLY A 116 10.27 5.45 2.04
C GLY A 116 11.15 4.36 2.61
N ALA A 117 11.42 4.49 3.90
CA ALA A 117 12.32 3.61 4.63
C ALA A 117 11.54 2.46 5.25
N THR A 118 12.09 1.25 5.11
CA THR A 118 11.61 0.06 5.83
C THR A 118 12.76 -0.71 6.44
N VAL A 119 12.49 -1.42 7.53
CA VAL A 119 13.47 -2.25 8.22
C VAL A 119 12.85 -3.60 8.54
N PHE A 120 13.47 -4.67 8.05
CA PHE A 120 13.13 -6.06 8.33
C PHE A 120 13.90 -6.57 9.54
N SER A 121 13.27 -7.43 10.35
CA SER A 121 13.93 -8.08 11.49
C SER A 121 14.97 -9.13 11.09
N ARG A 122 15.00 -9.53 9.81
CA ARG A 122 15.95 -10.50 9.24
C ARG A 122 16.40 -10.04 7.84
N THR A 123 17.59 -10.46 7.43
CA THR A 123 18.14 -10.24 6.08
C THR A 123 17.85 -11.39 5.12
N ARG A 124 17.09 -12.38 5.57
CA ARG A 124 16.60 -13.51 4.78
C ARG A 124 15.12 -13.75 5.06
N PHE A 125 14.36 -14.08 4.03
CA PHE A 125 12.94 -14.39 4.11
C PHE A 125 12.51 -15.20 2.89
N ALA A 126 11.63 -16.19 3.06
CA ALA A 126 11.07 -17.00 1.97
C ALA A 126 12.14 -17.64 1.04
N ASP A 127 13.19 -18.21 1.62
CA ASP A 127 14.40 -18.75 0.94
C ASP A 127 15.29 -17.72 0.23
N GLU A 128 14.91 -16.45 0.26
CA GLU A 128 15.65 -15.37 -0.36
C GLU A 128 16.60 -14.69 0.61
N ASN A 129 17.71 -14.17 0.07
CA ASN A 129 18.64 -13.32 0.79
C ASN A 129 18.47 -11.88 0.29
N ILE A 130 17.77 -11.06 1.08
CA ILE A 130 17.55 -9.63 0.81
C ILE A 130 18.74 -8.75 1.25
N SER A 131 19.79 -9.37 1.81
CA SER A 131 21.11 -8.82 2.13
C SER A 131 21.20 -7.75 3.21
N THR A 132 20.19 -6.88 3.34
CA THR A 132 20.13 -5.78 4.31
C THR A 132 18.82 -5.83 5.07
N ALA A 133 18.85 -5.43 6.34
CA ALA A 133 17.62 -5.26 7.12
C ALA A 133 16.86 -4.04 6.60
N PHE A 134 17.59 -2.95 6.32
CA PHE A 134 17.05 -1.78 5.65
C PHE A 134 16.71 -2.09 4.19
N GLN A 135 15.52 -1.69 3.76
CA GLN A 135 15.04 -1.77 2.38
C GLN A 135 14.24 -0.48 2.08
N PHE A 136 14.36 0.06 0.88
CA PHE A 136 13.40 1.03 0.37
C PHE A 136 12.06 0.34 0.15
N GLY A 137 10.97 1.02 0.47
CA GLY A 137 9.61 0.60 0.15
C GLY A 137 9.01 1.55 -0.86
N ASP A 138 8.77 1.06 -2.07
CA ASP A 138 8.17 1.81 -3.18
C ASP A 138 6.73 1.38 -3.32
N HIS A 139 5.82 2.35 -3.35
CA HIS A 139 4.39 2.13 -3.34
C HIS A 139 3.74 2.91 -4.47
N VAL A 140 2.82 2.26 -5.19
CA VAL A 140 1.90 2.93 -6.12
C VAL A 140 0.53 2.28 -5.98
N GLY A 141 -0.52 3.09 -5.94
CA GLY A 141 -1.86 2.59 -5.70
C GLY A 141 -2.93 3.56 -6.13
N LEU A 142 -4.16 3.12 -5.93
CA LEU A 142 -5.36 3.90 -6.12
C LEU A 142 -6.36 3.53 -5.04
N GLY A 143 -7.23 4.47 -4.70
CA GLY A 143 -8.25 4.24 -3.71
C GLY A 143 -9.48 5.11 -3.89
N PHE A 144 -10.48 4.79 -3.08
CA PHE A 144 -11.79 5.37 -3.14
C PHE A 144 -12.35 5.60 -1.73
N LEU A 145 -12.89 6.80 -1.50
CA LEU A 145 -13.60 7.18 -0.28
C LEU A 145 -15.04 6.64 -0.33
N LEU A 146 -15.31 5.58 0.44
CA LEU A 146 -16.64 4.96 0.53
C LEU A 146 -17.60 5.84 1.35
N THR A 147 -17.11 6.33 2.48
CA THR A 147 -17.80 7.28 3.35
C THR A 147 -16.78 8.31 3.82
N PRO A 148 -17.20 9.44 4.44
CA PRO A 148 -16.26 10.44 4.94
C PRO A 148 -15.15 9.91 5.84
N ASN A 149 -15.35 8.75 6.48
CA ASN A 149 -14.38 8.13 7.39
C ASN A 149 -13.74 6.84 6.86
N ASN A 150 -14.17 6.30 5.72
CA ASN A 150 -13.75 4.98 5.28
C ASN A 150 -13.22 5.01 3.84
N ARG A 151 -11.98 4.57 3.66
CA ARG A 151 -11.32 4.44 2.35
C ARG A 151 -10.97 2.98 2.09
N ILE A 152 -11.09 2.57 0.83
CA ILE A 152 -10.55 1.31 0.33
C ILE A 152 -9.61 1.58 -0.83
N GLY A 153 -8.65 0.69 -1.05
CA GLY A 153 -7.73 0.84 -2.16
C GLY A 153 -7.00 -0.44 -2.53
N VAL A 154 -6.27 -0.33 -3.63
CA VAL A 154 -5.34 -1.36 -4.10
C VAL A 154 -3.98 -0.71 -4.27
N ARG A 155 -2.95 -1.37 -3.74
CA ARG A 155 -1.57 -0.86 -3.76
C ARG A 155 -0.61 -1.94 -4.23
N TYR A 156 0.21 -1.62 -5.22
CA TYR A 156 1.41 -2.38 -5.55
C TYR A 156 2.56 -1.89 -4.68
N SER A 157 3.40 -2.82 -4.23
CA SER A 157 4.58 -2.48 -3.42
C SER A 157 5.78 -3.32 -3.78
N HIS A 158 6.91 -2.65 -3.89
CA HIS A 158 8.23 -3.24 -4.12
C HIS A 158 9.15 -2.87 -2.95
N PHE A 159 9.89 -3.85 -2.42
CA PHE A 159 10.88 -3.62 -1.39
C PHE A 159 12.25 -4.08 -1.85
N SER A 160 13.24 -3.19 -1.84
CA SER A 160 14.61 -3.55 -2.23
C SER A 160 15.65 -2.59 -1.66
N ASN A 161 16.94 -2.97 -1.70
CA ASN A 161 18.01 -2.18 -1.12
C ASN A 161 18.75 -1.32 -2.16
N ALA A 162 18.15 -1.10 -3.33
CA ALA A 162 18.78 -0.40 -4.46
C ALA A 162 20.17 -0.97 -4.85
N SER A 163 20.41 -2.26 -4.61
CA SER A 163 21.71 -2.93 -4.79
C SER A 163 22.85 -2.36 -3.94
N ILE A 164 22.56 -1.71 -2.81
CA ILE A 164 23.57 -1.35 -1.79
C ILE A 164 24.36 -2.61 -1.38
N LYS A 165 23.69 -3.76 -1.30
CA LYS A 165 24.33 -5.06 -1.10
C LYS A 165 23.62 -6.15 -1.91
N ARG A 166 24.41 -7.01 -2.56
CA ARG A 166 23.93 -8.15 -3.35
C ARG A 166 24.05 -9.47 -2.57
N PRO A 167 23.18 -10.47 -2.83
CA PRO A 167 22.03 -10.44 -3.75
C PRO A 167 20.89 -9.52 -3.27
N ASN A 168 20.07 -9.01 -4.18
CA ASN A 168 18.91 -8.15 -3.89
C ASN A 168 17.77 -8.55 -4.84
N PRO A 169 17.05 -9.64 -4.55
CA PRO A 169 15.98 -10.14 -5.42
C PRO A 169 14.79 -9.17 -5.48
N GLY A 170 14.59 -8.38 -4.42
CA GLY A 170 13.40 -7.55 -4.24
C GLY A 170 12.21 -8.37 -3.75
N LEU A 171 11.25 -7.71 -3.11
CA LEU A 171 9.99 -8.33 -2.69
C LEU A 171 8.82 -7.52 -3.25
N ASP A 172 8.07 -8.12 -4.17
CA ASP A 172 6.92 -7.52 -4.82
C ASP A 172 5.59 -8.08 -4.28
N MET A 173 4.57 -7.24 -4.24
CA MET A 173 3.21 -7.66 -3.88
C MET A 173 2.13 -6.69 -4.33
N VAL A 174 0.90 -7.21 -4.42
CA VAL A 174 -0.33 -6.41 -4.50
C VAL A 174 -1.07 -6.50 -3.17
N GLN A 175 -1.61 -5.38 -2.71
CA GLN A 175 -2.28 -5.24 -1.42
C GLN A 175 -3.69 -4.68 -1.59
N LEU A 176 -4.63 -5.23 -0.84
CA LEU A 176 -5.90 -4.58 -0.54
C LEU A 176 -5.72 -3.71 0.71
N THR A 177 -6.20 -2.47 0.65
CA THR A 177 -6.11 -1.52 1.76
C THR A 177 -7.50 -1.13 2.24
N TYR A 178 -7.63 -1.00 3.56
CA TYR A 178 -8.77 -0.37 4.21
C TYR A 178 -8.25 0.64 5.22
N THR A 179 -8.76 1.86 5.17
CA THR A 179 -8.38 2.94 6.10
C THR A 179 -9.62 3.51 6.77
N TYR A 180 -9.57 3.62 8.08
CA TYR A 180 -10.49 4.42 8.87
C TYR A 180 -9.81 5.74 9.26
N GLN A 181 -10.40 6.87 8.90
CA GLN A 181 -9.93 8.22 9.25
C GLN A 181 -10.83 8.85 10.32
N PHE A 182 -10.24 9.62 11.23
CA PHE A 182 -10.88 10.20 12.42
C PHE A 182 -10.69 11.72 12.52
#